data_AF-A0A423FH35-F1
#
_entry.id   AF-A0A423FH35-F1
#
_cell.length_a   1.000
_cell.length_b   1.000
_cell.length_c   1.000
_cell.angle_alpha   90.00
_cell.angle_beta   90.00
_cell.angle_gamma   90.00
#
_symmetry.space_group_name_H-M   'P 1'
#
loop_
_entity.id
_entity.type
_entity.pdbx_description
1 polymer ?
#
loop_
_entity_poly.entity_id
_entity_poly.type
_entity_poly.pdbx_seq_one_letter_code
_entity_poly.pdbx_strand_id
1 'polypeptide(L)'
;MANRPLTGNPSTDANIRLANELLRRPGLLQSLDRNGSTGGLDGRLSKDDIRSFIQSDNPLKSKDDKQIVQEMLNHFNELKGGFFSGTIKLRDLHALAMRPLTGNPRSDHLIQLAQEVMARSNLMSAMDNVHSWQRDGKISRQELYALLR
;
A
#
# COMPACT_ATOMS: atom_id res chain seq x y z
N MET A 1 19.78 -10.17 16.44
CA MET A 1 19.07 -11.33 17.03
C MET A 1 18.85 -12.43 15.99
N ALA A 2 18.38 -12.12 14.79
CA ALA A 2 18.33 -13.09 13.69
C ALA A 2 19.71 -13.70 13.36
N ASN A 3 19.71 -14.87 12.73
CA ASN A 3 20.89 -15.64 12.34
C ASN A 3 21.82 -16.05 13.50
N ARG A 4 21.36 -15.96 14.75
CA ARG A 4 22.08 -16.49 15.92
C ARG A 4 21.71 -17.95 16.18
N PRO A 5 22.63 -18.78 16.70
CA PRO A 5 22.31 -20.09 17.22
C PRO A 5 21.30 -20.02 18.38
N LEU A 6 20.51 -21.08 18.56
CA LEU A 6 19.67 -21.23 19.76
C LEU A 6 20.55 -21.33 21.00
N THR A 7 20.07 -20.76 22.09
CA THR A 7 20.80 -20.53 23.34
C THR A 7 20.39 -21.50 24.44
N GLY A 8 19.30 -22.25 24.25
CA GLY A 8 18.68 -23.09 25.28
C GLY A 8 17.76 -22.31 26.23
N ASN A 9 17.71 -20.98 26.15
CA ASN A 9 16.75 -20.15 26.87
C ASN A 9 15.45 -20.02 26.04
N PRO A 10 14.29 -20.50 26.53
CA PRO A 10 13.06 -20.54 25.72
C PRO A 10 12.60 -19.18 25.17
N SER A 11 12.71 -18.10 25.95
CA SER A 11 12.30 -16.75 25.53
C SER A 11 13.24 -16.19 24.46
N THR A 12 14.54 -16.36 24.65
CA THR A 12 15.56 -15.92 23.69
C THR A 12 15.45 -16.70 22.39
N ASP A 13 15.23 -18.02 22.48
CA ASP A 13 15.07 -18.91 21.34
C ASP A 13 13.81 -18.59 20.54
N ALA A 14 12.71 -18.24 21.21
CA ALA A 14 11.49 -17.76 20.56
C ALA A 14 11.74 -16.45 19.78
N ASN A 15 12.47 -15.49 20.36
CA ASN A 15 12.83 -14.25 19.68
C ASN A 15 13.74 -14.47 18.47
N ILE A 16 14.70 -15.39 18.57
CA ILE A 16 15.58 -15.78 17.45
C ILE A 16 14.76 -16.40 16.32
N ARG A 17 13.84 -17.33 16.64
CA ARG A 17 12.96 -17.97 15.65
C ARG A 17 12.05 -16.96 14.96
N LEU A 18 11.43 -16.06 15.72
CA LEU A 18 10.59 -14.99 15.17
C LEU A 18 11.39 -14.09 14.23
N ALA A 19 12.58 -13.65 14.65
CA ALA A 19 13.44 -12.80 13.82
C ALA A 19 13.85 -13.50 12.50
N ASN A 20 14.16 -14.80 12.56
CA ASN A 20 14.46 -15.60 11.36
C ASN A 20 13.24 -15.74 10.44
N GLU A 21 12.04 -15.92 10.99
CA GLU A 21 10.81 -16.02 10.19
C GLU A 21 10.47 -14.69 9.51
N LEU A 22 10.64 -13.57 10.19
CA LEU A 22 10.46 -12.24 9.61
C LEU A 22 11.43 -11.99 8.44
N LEU A 23 12.70 -12.41 8.57
CA LEU A 23 13.67 -12.31 7.46
C LEU A 23 13.33 -13.19 6.26
N ARG A 24 12.64 -14.32 6.47
CA ARG A 24 12.14 -15.18 5.39
C ARG A 24 10.92 -14.61 4.69
N ARG A 25 10.31 -13.55 5.25
CA ARG A 25 9.10 -12.89 4.73
C ARG A 25 9.36 -11.40 4.49
N PRO A 26 10.24 -11.04 3.53
CA PRO A 26 10.62 -9.65 3.31
C PRO A 26 9.42 -8.72 3.02
N GLY A 27 8.39 -9.20 2.32
CA GLY A 27 7.16 -8.43 2.10
C GLY A 27 6.37 -8.14 3.38
N LEU A 28 6.28 -9.12 4.30
CA LEU A 28 5.67 -8.90 5.62
C LEU A 28 6.48 -7.91 6.45
N LEU A 29 7.81 -8.06 6.46
CA LEU A 29 8.71 -7.15 7.17
C LEU A 29 8.52 -5.70 6.69
N GLN A 30 8.48 -5.50 5.37
CA GLN A 30 8.22 -4.19 4.77
C GLN A 30 6.82 -3.65 5.10
N SER A 31 5.82 -4.53 5.19
CA SER A 31 4.46 -4.12 5.55
C SER A 31 4.34 -3.69 7.02
N LEU A 32 5.15 -4.28 7.90
CA LEU A 32 5.21 -3.92 9.33
C LEU A 32 6.06 -2.66 9.60
N ASP A 33 6.99 -2.33 8.69
CA ASP A 33 7.79 -1.09 8.67
C ASP A 33 7.01 0.10 8.07
N ARG A 34 5.88 -0.19 7.42
CA ARG A 34 5.13 0.81 6.69
C ARG A 34 4.33 1.69 7.64
N ASN A 35 4.58 2.99 7.56
CA ASN A 35 3.81 3.97 8.32
C ASN A 35 2.34 3.98 7.90
N GLY A 36 1.44 3.81 8.86
CA GLY A 36 0.00 3.67 8.63
C GLY A 36 -0.72 4.88 8.02
N SER A 37 -0.12 6.08 8.08
CA SER A 37 -0.72 7.31 7.54
C SER A 37 -0.05 7.81 6.27
N THR A 38 1.26 7.56 6.12
CA THR A 38 2.03 8.06 4.98
C THR A 38 2.39 6.97 3.97
N GLY A 39 2.39 5.71 4.40
CA GLY A 39 2.89 4.58 3.62
C GLY A 39 4.41 4.54 3.49
N GLY A 40 5.15 5.44 4.13
CA GLY A 40 6.61 5.48 4.08
C GLY A 40 7.28 4.31 4.82
N LEU A 41 8.51 4.00 4.42
CA LEU A 41 9.38 2.98 5.04
C LEU A 41 10.58 3.70 5.66
N ASP A 42 10.89 3.44 6.92
CA ASP A 42 12.03 4.05 7.62
C ASP A 42 13.04 3.01 8.16
N GLY A 43 12.79 1.72 7.92
CA GLY A 43 13.62 0.61 8.36
C GLY A 43 13.47 0.30 9.85
N ARG A 44 12.39 0.75 10.50
CA ARG A 44 12.10 0.54 11.91
C ARG A 44 10.70 -0.02 12.10
N LEU A 45 10.62 -1.12 12.84
CA LEU A 45 9.35 -1.66 13.27
C LEU A 45 8.87 -0.93 14.53
N SER A 46 8.02 0.08 14.39
CA SER A 46 7.39 0.73 15.53
C SER A 46 6.12 -0.01 15.96
N LYS A 47 5.71 0.17 17.23
CA LYS A 47 4.45 -0.41 17.73
C LYS A 47 3.24 0.12 16.97
N ASP A 48 3.30 1.37 16.53
CA ASP A 48 2.19 2.03 15.84
C ASP A 48 2.04 1.49 14.42
N ASP A 49 3.15 1.24 13.72
CA ASP A 49 3.13 0.65 12.37
C ASP A 49 2.59 -0.79 12.41
N ILE A 50 3.09 -1.59 13.37
CA ILE A 50 2.58 -2.95 13.60
C ILE A 50 1.09 -2.93 13.91
N ARG A 51 0.65 -2.02 14.79
CA ARG A 51 -0.76 -1.90 15.17
C ARG A 51 -1.62 -1.51 13.96
N SER A 52 -1.19 -0.53 13.17
CA SER A 52 -1.89 -0.11 11.96
C SER A 52 -2.03 -1.26 10.97
N PHE A 53 -0.97 -2.01 10.73
CA PHE A 53 -1.00 -3.19 9.87
C PHE A 53 -1.97 -4.27 10.39
N ILE A 54 -1.95 -4.57 11.68
CA ILE A 54 -2.84 -5.59 12.28
C ILE A 54 -4.32 -5.16 12.18
N GLN A 55 -4.61 -3.89 12.43
CA GLN A 55 -5.98 -3.36 12.48
C GLN A 55 -6.59 -3.10 11.10
N SER A 56 -5.78 -3.00 10.05
CA SER A 56 -6.30 -2.84 8.69
C SER A 56 -6.94 -4.14 8.20
N ASP A 57 -8.20 -4.09 7.80
CA ASP A 57 -8.90 -5.22 7.15
C ASP A 57 -8.72 -5.22 5.62
N ASN A 58 -7.96 -4.26 5.07
CA ASN A 58 -7.75 -4.16 3.65
C ASN A 58 -6.84 -5.31 3.16
N PRO A 59 -7.28 -6.16 2.21
CA PRO A 59 -6.46 -7.27 1.71
C PRO A 59 -5.19 -6.80 0.96
N LEU A 60 -5.12 -5.53 0.56
CA LEU A 60 -3.99 -4.94 -0.15
C LEU A 60 -2.93 -4.36 0.79
N LYS A 61 -3.13 -4.36 2.12
CA LYS A 61 -2.21 -3.77 3.10
C LYS A 61 -0.79 -4.34 3.06
N SER A 62 -0.64 -5.58 2.58
CA SER A 62 0.66 -6.26 2.45
C SER A 62 1.35 -6.02 1.11
N LYS A 63 0.69 -5.35 0.16
CA LYS A 63 1.27 -5.05 -1.16
C LYS A 63 2.23 -3.89 -1.06
N ASP A 64 3.36 -3.96 -1.76
CA ASP A 64 4.26 -2.83 -1.89
C ASP A 64 3.69 -1.74 -2.81
N ASP A 65 4.35 -0.59 -2.89
CA ASP A 65 3.84 0.54 -3.68
C ASP A 65 3.83 0.27 -5.18
N LYS A 66 4.80 -0.49 -5.71
CA LYS A 66 4.82 -0.87 -7.12
C LYS A 66 3.67 -1.82 -7.43
N GLN A 67 3.35 -2.73 -6.53
CA GLN A 67 2.19 -3.61 -6.65
C GLN A 67 0.88 -2.81 -6.63
N ILE A 68 0.72 -1.82 -5.74
CA ILE A 68 -0.45 -0.94 -5.73
C ILE A 68 -0.55 -0.12 -7.04
N VAL A 69 0.57 0.43 -7.53
CA VAL A 69 0.62 1.15 -8.82
C VAL A 69 0.22 0.24 -9.98
N GLN A 70 0.68 -1.02 -9.98
CA GLN A 70 0.31 -2.00 -11.00
C GLN A 70 -1.19 -2.32 -10.96
N GLU A 71 -1.78 -2.47 -9.78
CA GLU A 71 -3.24 -2.65 -9.62
C GLU A 71 -4.01 -1.43 -10.14
N MET A 72 -3.55 -0.21 -9.83
CA MET A 72 -4.12 1.04 -10.36
C MET A 72 -4.09 1.08 -11.89
N LEU A 73 -3.01 0.61 -12.52
CA LEU A 73 -2.90 0.50 -13.98
C LEU A 73 -3.86 -0.54 -14.57
N ASN A 74 -3.96 -1.70 -13.92
CA ASN A 74 -4.84 -2.80 -14.35
C ASN A 74 -6.31 -2.34 -14.34
N HIS A 75 -6.69 -1.57 -13.32
CA HIS A 75 -8.05 -1.05 -13.15
C HIS A 75 -8.25 0.38 -13.63
N PHE A 76 -7.29 0.95 -14.36
CA PHE A 76 -7.29 2.37 -14.73
C PHE A 76 -8.59 2.81 -15.43
N ASN A 77 -9.11 1.98 -16.33
CA ASN A 77 -10.33 2.29 -17.08
C ASN A 77 -11.58 2.30 -16.20
N GLU A 78 -11.58 1.53 -15.12
CA GLU A 78 -12.69 1.48 -14.15
C GLU A 78 -12.59 2.66 -13.17
N LEU A 79 -11.36 3.04 -12.80
CA LEU A 79 -11.08 4.12 -11.85
C LEU A 79 -11.17 5.52 -12.47
N LYS A 80 -10.89 5.68 -13.77
CA LYS A 80 -10.92 7.00 -14.45
C LYS A 80 -12.32 7.57 -14.64
N GLY A 81 -13.36 6.77 -14.37
CA GLY A 81 -14.76 7.12 -14.61
C GLY A 81 -15.11 7.10 -16.11
N GLY A 82 -15.91 8.08 -16.54
CA GLY A 82 -16.54 8.13 -17.87
C GLY A 82 -15.62 7.82 -19.06
N PHE A 83 -16.22 7.33 -20.14
CA PHE A 83 -15.51 6.79 -21.31
C PHE A 83 -14.41 7.72 -21.85
N PHE A 84 -14.68 9.03 -21.90
CA PHE A 84 -13.76 10.06 -22.42
C PHE A 84 -12.71 10.57 -21.43
N SER A 85 -12.75 10.18 -20.16
CA SER A 85 -11.74 10.62 -19.19
C SER A 85 -10.38 9.99 -19.52
N GLY A 86 -9.33 10.79 -19.62
CA GLY A 86 -7.95 10.32 -19.83
C GLY A 86 -7.19 10.01 -18.53
N THR A 87 -7.76 10.35 -17.38
CA THR A 87 -7.08 10.39 -16.08
C THR A 87 -8.00 9.94 -14.94
N ILE A 88 -7.44 9.35 -13.89
CA ILE A 88 -8.14 9.12 -12.63
C ILE A 88 -8.11 10.43 -11.84
N LYS A 89 -9.28 10.97 -11.47
CA LYS A 89 -9.34 12.18 -10.64
C LYS A 89 -9.16 11.81 -9.17
N LEU A 90 -8.26 12.47 -8.45
CA LEU A 90 -8.04 12.23 -7.02
C LEU A 90 -9.34 12.39 -6.22
N ARG A 91 -10.18 13.36 -6.57
CA ARG A 91 -11.48 13.56 -5.94
C ARG A 91 -12.41 12.35 -6.09
N ASP A 92 -12.46 11.74 -7.27
CA ASP A 92 -13.32 10.59 -7.54
C ASP A 92 -12.77 9.34 -6.84
N LEU A 93 -11.44 9.18 -6.84
CA LEU A 93 -10.76 8.11 -6.11
C LEU A 93 -10.97 8.23 -4.60
N HIS A 94 -10.89 9.44 -4.05
CA HIS A 94 -11.20 9.70 -2.64
C HIS A 94 -12.66 9.39 -2.33
N ALA A 95 -13.60 9.83 -3.17
CA ALA A 95 -15.02 9.52 -2.99
C ALA A 95 -15.29 8.00 -3.06
N LEU A 96 -14.54 7.26 -3.88
CA LEU A 96 -14.61 5.79 -3.96
C LEU A 96 -14.08 5.14 -2.67
N ALA A 97 -12.95 5.63 -2.14
CA ALA A 97 -12.37 5.11 -0.90
C ALA A 97 -13.29 5.25 0.32
N MET A 98 -14.14 6.28 0.33
CA MET A 98 -15.13 6.51 1.39
C MET A 98 -16.36 5.61 1.31
N ARG A 99 -16.53 4.81 0.25
CA ARG A 99 -17.70 3.95 0.11
C ARG A 99 -17.58 2.72 1.01
N PRO A 100 -18.69 2.25 1.59
CA PRO A 100 -18.72 0.95 2.23
C PRO A 100 -18.57 -0.16 1.18
N LEU A 101 -18.06 -1.32 1.60
CA LEU A 101 -18.06 -2.52 0.77
C LEU A 101 -19.50 -2.91 0.44
N THR A 102 -19.69 -3.36 -0.79
CA THR A 102 -20.99 -3.65 -1.41
C THR A 102 -21.32 -5.14 -1.44
N GLY A 103 -20.34 -6.00 -1.15
CA GLY A 103 -20.44 -7.46 -1.32
C GLY A 103 -20.21 -7.93 -2.75
N ASN A 104 -20.04 -7.02 -3.71
CA ASN A 104 -19.63 -7.36 -5.07
C ASN A 104 -18.10 -7.38 -5.16
N PRO A 105 -17.46 -8.51 -5.48
CA PRO A 105 -16.00 -8.62 -5.44
C PRO A 105 -15.26 -7.61 -6.32
N ARG A 106 -15.82 -7.26 -7.49
CA ARG A 106 -15.20 -6.31 -8.41
C ARG A 106 -15.28 -4.89 -7.86
N SER A 107 -16.47 -4.45 -7.44
CA SER A 107 -16.66 -3.13 -6.84
C SER A 107 -15.85 -2.98 -5.55
N ASP A 108 -15.83 -4.01 -4.72
CA ASP A 108 -15.14 -4.03 -3.43
C ASP A 108 -13.63 -3.96 -3.62
N HIS A 109 -13.08 -4.64 -4.63
CA HIS A 109 -11.66 -4.51 -4.97
C HIS A 109 -11.28 -3.07 -5.36
N LEU A 110 -12.11 -2.39 -6.17
CA LEU A 110 -11.85 -0.99 -6.52
C LEU A 110 -11.93 -0.05 -5.31
N ILE A 111 -12.87 -0.30 -4.39
CA ILE A 111 -13.00 0.44 -3.12
C ILE A 111 -11.76 0.21 -2.26
N GLN A 112 -11.34 -1.04 -2.07
CA GLN A 112 -10.16 -1.41 -1.28
C GLN A 112 -8.87 -0.85 -1.89
N LEU A 113 -8.75 -0.86 -3.22
CA LEU A 113 -7.62 -0.23 -3.92
C LEU A 113 -7.59 1.28 -3.67
N ALA A 114 -8.74 1.95 -3.78
CA ALA A 114 -8.83 3.37 -3.48
C ALA A 114 -8.50 3.67 -2.01
N GLN A 115 -8.99 2.86 -1.07
CA GLN A 115 -8.69 2.98 0.36
C GLN A 115 -7.20 2.85 0.64
N GLU A 116 -6.53 1.87 0.03
CA GLU A 116 -5.10 1.64 0.22
C GLU A 116 -4.26 2.79 -0.33
N VAL A 117 -4.61 3.31 -1.51
CA VAL A 117 -3.94 4.48 -2.08
C VAL A 117 -4.13 5.72 -1.19
N MET A 118 -5.35 5.95 -0.69
CA MET A 118 -5.65 7.10 0.16
C MET A 118 -4.99 7.00 1.55
N ALA A 119 -4.78 5.79 2.06
CA ALA A 119 -4.06 5.55 3.31
C ALA A 119 -2.54 5.80 3.19
N ARG A 120 -1.99 5.81 1.97
CA ARG A 120 -0.56 5.99 1.69
C ARG A 120 -0.30 7.36 1.07
N SER A 121 -0.31 8.41 1.89
CA SER A 121 -0.21 9.79 1.40
C SER A 121 1.02 10.06 0.50
N ASN A 122 2.15 9.40 0.77
CA ASN A 122 3.36 9.53 -0.05
C ASN A 122 3.16 8.90 -1.43
N LEU A 123 2.56 7.72 -1.50
CA LEU A 123 2.25 7.04 -2.75
C LEU A 123 1.26 7.83 -3.59
N MET A 124 0.16 8.26 -2.97
CA MET A 124 -0.85 9.10 -3.62
C MET A 124 -0.22 10.39 -4.18
N SER A 125 0.64 11.05 -3.39
CA SER A 125 1.37 12.24 -3.85
C SER A 125 2.32 11.94 -5.02
N ALA A 126 2.93 10.76 -5.06
CA ALA A 126 3.82 10.36 -6.15
C ALA A 126 3.04 10.09 -7.46
N MET A 127 1.80 9.60 -7.36
CA MET A 127 0.93 9.34 -8.53
C MET A 127 0.42 10.61 -9.21
N ASP A 128 0.32 11.73 -8.47
CA ASP A 128 -0.18 13.05 -8.91
C ASP A 128 0.98 14.04 -9.18
N ASN A 129 2.18 13.55 -9.51
CA ASN A 129 3.38 14.41 -9.53
C ASN A 129 4.57 13.91 -10.39
N VAL A 130 4.37 13.03 -11.39
CA VAL A 130 5.57 12.47 -12.09
C VAL A 130 6.09 13.38 -13.20
N HIS A 131 5.30 14.33 -13.73
CA HIS A 131 5.67 15.15 -14.89
C HIS A 131 5.49 16.68 -14.74
N SER A 132 5.01 17.19 -13.60
CA SER A 132 4.78 18.63 -13.39
C SER A 132 4.90 19.01 -11.92
N TRP A 133 5.31 20.25 -11.62
CA TRP A 133 5.26 20.83 -10.26
C TRP A 133 3.85 21.18 -9.79
N GLN A 134 2.85 21.05 -10.67
CA GLN A 134 1.46 21.29 -10.37
C GLN A 134 0.78 19.94 -10.13
N ARG A 135 0.58 19.60 -8.85
CA ARG A 135 -0.39 18.59 -8.43
C ARG A 135 -1.75 18.98 -8.99
N ASP A 136 -2.11 18.43 -10.14
CA ASP A 136 -3.30 18.82 -10.89
C ASP A 136 -4.55 18.04 -10.46
N GLY A 137 -4.38 17.17 -9.45
CA GLY A 137 -5.43 16.35 -8.85
C GLY A 137 -5.81 15.19 -9.75
N LYS A 138 -4.92 14.76 -10.64
CA LYS A 138 -5.17 13.72 -11.63
C LYS A 138 -3.98 12.77 -11.73
N ILE A 139 -4.32 11.50 -11.93
CA ILE A 139 -3.36 10.43 -12.16
C ILE A 139 -3.53 9.96 -13.60
N SER A 140 -2.49 10.14 -14.40
CA SER A 140 -2.42 9.66 -15.77
C SER A 140 -1.78 8.26 -15.85
N ARG A 141 -2.02 7.55 -16.95
CA ARG A 141 -1.33 6.26 -17.19
C ARG A 141 0.19 6.43 -17.24
N GLN A 142 0.67 7.54 -17.80
CA GLN A 142 2.09 7.81 -17.95
C GLN A 142 2.79 7.95 -16.59
N GLU A 143 2.16 8.60 -15.63
CA GLU A 143 2.68 8.73 -14.26
C GLU A 143 2.77 7.38 -13.57
N LEU A 144 1.72 6.57 -13.67
CA LEU A 144 1.74 5.21 -13.12
C LEU A 144 2.83 4.34 -13.78
N TYR A 145 3.00 4.41 -15.11
CA TYR A 145 4.08 3.69 -15.77
C TYR A 145 5.47 4.17 -15.33
N ALA A 146 5.64 5.47 -15.06
CA ALA A 146 6.91 6.00 -14.60
C ALA A 146 7.26 5.53 -13.17
N LEU A 147 6.26 5.35 -12.30
CA LEU A 147 6.45 4.79 -10.94
C LEU A 147 6.80 3.29 -10.92
N LEU A 148 6.54 2.57 -12.01
CA LEU A 148 6.93 1.15 -12.13
C LEU A 148 8.37 0.94 -12.61
N ARG A 149 9.04 1.99 -13.08
CA ARG A 149 10.43 1.90 -13.58
C ARG A 149 11.45 1.67 -12.47
#